data_AF-A0A2V9W234-F1
#
_entry.id   AF-A0A2V9W234-F1
#
_cell.length_a   1.000
_cell.length_b   1.000
_cell.length_c   1.000
_cell.angle_alpha   90.00
_cell.angle_beta   90.00
_cell.angle_gamma   90.00
#
_symmetry.space_group_name_H-M   'P 1'
#
loop_
_entity.id
_entity.type
_entity.pdbx_description
1 polymer ?
#
loop_
_entity_poly.entity_id
_entity_poly.type
_entity_poly.pdbx_seq_one_letter_code
_entity_poly.pdbx_strand_id
1 'polypeptide(L)'
;MHVPILLQKLIAVIVFVGFTAFTFAQNPEDCSKVPDHNKLKEALTAAVKQGKGANGGLGNQEWGTVVNRDGIVCAVVFTGPNRGAEWPGSRIISAEKANTANAVSGDNFALSSGNLYSGAQPGGSLYSIVTGPDPATAFAGDPQKFGQPDDPLVGKPIGGVIVFGGGLALYDKKGQIVGGLGVSGDTSCADHVVAWKTRHTLGL
;
A
#
# COMPACT_ATOMS: atom_id res chain seq x y z
N MET A 1 -64.35 46.29 38.15
CA MET A 1 -63.02 46.44 37.50
C MET A 1 -61.98 46.00 38.51
N HIS A 2 -61.36 44.82 38.33
CA HIS A 2 -60.02 44.39 38.80
C HIS A 2 -59.86 42.85 38.66
N VAL A 3 -58.87 42.44 37.83
CA VAL A 3 -57.93 41.28 37.96
C VAL A 3 -58.46 39.85 37.68
N PRO A 4 -57.65 38.84 37.19
CA PRO A 4 -56.28 38.82 36.63
C PRO A 4 -56.13 38.16 35.23
N ILE A 5 -54.98 38.42 34.59
CA ILE A 5 -54.45 37.75 33.40
C ILE A 5 -53.86 36.38 33.81
N LEU A 6 -54.35 35.28 33.23
CA LEU A 6 -53.78 33.95 33.42
C LEU A 6 -52.64 33.74 32.40
N LEU A 7 -51.42 33.61 32.91
CA LEU A 7 -50.21 33.31 32.15
C LEU A 7 -50.22 31.82 31.75
N GLN A 8 -50.57 31.52 30.50
CA GLN A 8 -50.60 30.16 29.97
C GLN A 8 -49.17 29.74 29.59
N LYS A 9 -48.54 28.89 30.41
CA LYS A 9 -47.21 28.33 30.15
C LYS A 9 -47.29 27.35 28.95
N LEU A 10 -46.70 27.73 27.82
CA LEU A 10 -46.42 26.83 26.70
C LEU A 10 -45.25 25.91 27.07
N ILE A 11 -45.51 24.61 27.23
CA ILE A 11 -44.48 23.58 27.34
C ILE A 11 -44.09 23.20 25.89
N ALA A 12 -42.92 23.66 25.45
CA ALA A 12 -42.33 23.21 24.20
C ALA A 12 -41.71 21.82 24.41
N VAL A 13 -42.33 20.79 23.86
CA VAL A 13 -41.76 19.44 23.80
C VAL A 13 -40.69 19.42 22.71
N ILE A 14 -39.43 19.52 23.11
CA ILE A 14 -38.29 19.36 22.21
C ILE A 14 -38.10 17.85 21.96
N VAL A 15 -38.55 17.38 20.80
CA VAL A 15 -38.23 16.02 20.32
C VAL A 15 -36.78 16.02 19.85
N PHE A 16 -35.88 15.53 20.70
CA PHE A 16 -34.51 15.19 20.29
C PHE A 16 -34.57 13.98 19.36
N VAL A 17 -34.62 14.21 18.04
CA VAL A 17 -34.34 13.17 17.05
C VAL A 17 -32.84 12.93 17.10
N GLY A 18 -32.43 11.87 17.79
CA GLY A 18 -31.04 11.45 17.86
C GLY A 18 -30.51 11.19 16.45
N PHE A 19 -29.62 12.06 15.97
CA PHE A 19 -28.88 11.86 14.74
C PHE A 19 -27.81 10.80 15.03
N THR A 20 -28.15 9.52 14.87
CA THR A 20 -27.14 8.46 14.86
C THR A 20 -26.29 8.65 13.62
N ALA A 21 -25.08 9.20 13.81
CA ALA A 21 -24.05 9.19 12.79
C ALA A 21 -23.74 7.72 12.48
N PHE A 22 -24.19 7.23 11.34
CA PHE A 22 -23.71 5.98 10.78
C PHE A 22 -22.23 6.16 10.48
N THR A 23 -21.38 5.68 11.38
CA THR A 23 -19.98 5.45 11.05
C THR A 23 -19.95 4.36 10.00
N PHE A 24 -19.75 4.72 8.73
CA PHE A 24 -19.44 3.74 7.71
C PHE A 24 -18.14 3.06 8.14
N ALA A 25 -18.21 1.81 8.57
CA ALA A 25 -17.02 1.01 8.76
C ALA A 25 -16.35 0.92 7.38
N GLN A 26 -15.09 1.38 7.27
CA GLN A 26 -14.36 1.20 6.01
C GLN A 26 -14.26 -0.30 5.73
N ASN A 27 -14.59 -0.71 4.51
CA ASN A 27 -14.31 -2.06 4.07
C ASN A 27 -12.78 -2.23 4.09
N PRO A 28 -12.21 -3.12 4.94
CA PRO A 28 -10.76 -3.30 5.00
C PRO A 28 -10.18 -3.77 3.66
N GLU A 29 -11.00 -4.35 2.79
CA GLU A 29 -10.64 -4.76 1.43
C GLU A 29 -10.85 -3.66 0.36
N ASP A 30 -11.10 -2.41 0.76
CA ASP A 30 -11.27 -1.31 -0.20
C ASP A 30 -9.96 -1.02 -0.93
N CYS A 31 -9.89 -1.48 -2.18
CA CYS A 31 -8.80 -1.21 -3.11
C CYS A 31 -9.13 -0.12 -4.14
N SER A 32 -10.26 0.58 -4.00
CA SER A 32 -10.73 1.57 -5.00
C SER A 32 -9.82 2.78 -5.17
N LYS A 33 -8.97 3.06 -4.17
CA LYS A 33 -8.06 4.22 -4.14
C LYS A 33 -6.65 3.90 -4.63
N VAL A 34 -6.35 2.65 -4.95
CA VAL A 34 -5.04 2.21 -5.43
C VAL A 34 -5.16 1.55 -6.80
N PRO A 35 -4.07 1.37 -7.56
CA PRO A 35 -4.12 0.76 -8.88
C PRO A 35 -4.62 -0.69 -8.82
N ASP A 36 -5.47 -1.05 -9.77
CA ASP A 36 -5.83 -2.44 -10.03
C ASP A 36 -4.68 -3.21 -10.71
N HIS A 37 -4.84 -4.53 -10.84
CA HIS A 37 -3.86 -5.45 -11.43
C HIS A 37 -3.39 -5.00 -12.83
N ASN A 38 -4.31 -4.60 -13.71
CA ASN A 38 -3.98 -4.22 -15.08
C ASN A 38 -3.16 -2.94 -15.13
N LYS A 39 -3.59 -1.90 -14.40
CA LYS A 39 -2.87 -0.62 -14.32
C LYS A 39 -1.48 -0.80 -13.72
N LEU A 40 -1.36 -1.60 -12.66
CA LEU A 40 -0.08 -1.91 -12.04
C LEU A 40 0.83 -2.66 -13.02
N LYS A 41 0.33 -3.71 -13.68
CA LYS A 41 1.08 -4.52 -14.66
C LYS A 41 1.59 -3.64 -15.80
N GLU A 42 0.74 -2.79 -16.36
CA GLU A 42 1.11 -1.90 -17.46
C GLU A 42 2.20 -0.90 -17.05
N ALA A 43 1.99 -0.17 -15.95
CA ALA A 43 2.94 0.83 -15.47
C ALA A 43 4.30 0.22 -15.09
N LEU A 44 4.28 -0.91 -14.37
CA LEU A 44 5.52 -1.61 -13.97
C LEU A 44 6.27 -2.13 -15.20
N THR A 45 5.56 -2.77 -16.13
CA THR A 45 6.16 -3.28 -17.37
C THR A 45 6.77 -2.14 -18.19
N ALA A 46 6.12 -0.98 -18.26
CA ALA A 46 6.64 0.20 -18.94
C ALA A 46 7.94 0.72 -18.28
N ALA A 47 8.01 0.73 -16.95
CA ALA A 47 9.20 1.14 -16.21
C ALA A 47 10.38 0.16 -16.40
N VAL A 48 10.14 -1.15 -16.28
CA VAL A 48 11.17 -2.18 -16.48
C VAL A 48 11.70 -2.19 -17.92
N LYS A 49 10.83 -1.99 -18.92
CA LYS A 49 11.22 -1.92 -20.34
C LYS A 49 12.24 -0.83 -20.68
N GLN A 50 12.39 0.20 -19.85
CA GLN A 50 13.41 1.23 -20.04
C GLN A 50 14.83 0.66 -19.87
N GLY A 51 14.97 -0.49 -19.21
CA GLY A 51 16.21 -1.26 -19.11
C GLY A 51 17.27 -0.64 -18.19
N LYS A 52 18.38 -1.38 -18.02
CA LYS A 52 19.45 -1.03 -17.08
C LYS A 52 20.11 0.33 -17.31
N GLY A 53 20.12 0.84 -18.55
CA GLY A 53 20.68 2.15 -18.85
C GLY A 53 19.89 3.29 -18.19
N ALA A 54 18.56 3.12 -18.05
CA ALA A 54 17.68 4.11 -17.45
C ALA A 54 17.33 3.80 -15.98
N ASN A 55 17.39 2.53 -15.57
CA ASN A 55 17.00 2.08 -14.22
C ASN A 55 18.20 1.79 -13.31
N GLY A 56 19.41 1.68 -13.87
CA GLY A 56 20.55 1.10 -13.17
C GLY A 56 20.41 -0.42 -13.02
N GLY A 57 21.21 -1.01 -12.13
CA GLY A 57 21.09 -2.41 -11.76
C GLY A 57 21.43 -3.40 -12.88
N LEU A 58 20.79 -4.57 -12.80
CA LEU A 58 21.02 -5.73 -13.67
C LEU A 58 20.16 -5.70 -14.94
N GLY A 59 19.02 -5.00 -14.90
CA GLY A 59 18.02 -5.02 -15.97
C GLY A 59 17.12 -6.25 -15.91
N ASN A 60 16.84 -6.73 -14.70
CA ASN A 60 16.01 -7.90 -14.46
C ASN A 60 14.52 -7.61 -14.69
N GLN A 61 13.75 -8.69 -14.82
CA GLN A 61 12.30 -8.63 -14.64
C GLN A 61 11.99 -8.52 -13.14
N GLU A 62 10.86 -7.89 -12.79
CA GLU A 62 10.51 -7.60 -11.40
C GLU A 62 9.07 -7.98 -11.04
N TRP A 63 8.86 -8.19 -9.74
CA TRP A 63 7.56 -8.25 -9.09
C TRP A 63 7.14 -6.86 -8.61
N GLY A 64 5.84 -6.58 -8.69
CA GLY A 64 5.23 -5.39 -8.10
C GLY A 64 4.00 -5.75 -7.27
N THR A 65 3.88 -5.15 -6.09
CA THR A 65 2.73 -5.32 -5.21
C THR A 65 2.18 -3.96 -4.78
N VAL A 66 0.86 -3.84 -4.74
CA VAL A 66 0.15 -2.70 -4.17
C VAL A 66 -0.64 -3.16 -2.95
N VAL A 67 -0.56 -2.38 -1.88
CA VAL A 67 -1.42 -2.50 -0.69
C VAL A 67 -2.28 -1.25 -0.53
N ASN A 68 -3.49 -1.39 0.02
CA ASN A 68 -4.28 -0.25 0.46
C ASN A 68 -3.75 0.33 1.78
N ARG A 69 -4.44 1.34 2.31
CA ARG A 69 -4.03 2.04 3.54
C ARG A 69 -3.94 1.11 4.75
N ASP A 70 -4.77 0.09 4.81
CA ASP A 70 -4.82 -0.90 5.91
C ASP A 70 -3.81 -2.03 5.74
N GLY A 71 -2.94 -1.97 4.70
CA GLY A 71 -1.93 -2.99 4.44
C GLY A 71 -2.49 -4.27 3.77
N ILE A 72 -3.73 -4.22 3.30
CA ILE A 72 -4.33 -5.31 2.53
C ILE A 72 -3.81 -5.27 1.10
N VAL A 73 -3.32 -6.41 0.61
CA VAL A 73 -2.81 -6.54 -0.76
C VAL A 73 -3.97 -6.42 -1.75
N CYS A 74 -3.81 -5.51 -2.71
CA CYS A 74 -4.81 -5.20 -3.73
C CYS A 74 -4.45 -5.72 -5.12
N ALA A 75 -3.15 -5.81 -5.43
CA ALA A 75 -2.68 -6.33 -6.69
C ALA A 75 -1.24 -6.85 -6.55
N VAL A 76 -0.95 -7.94 -7.26
CA VAL A 76 0.39 -8.52 -7.39
C VAL A 76 0.62 -8.82 -8.87
N VAL A 77 1.75 -8.38 -9.41
CA VAL A 77 2.12 -8.58 -10.82
C VAL A 77 3.60 -8.93 -10.92
N PHE A 78 3.99 -9.52 -12.05
CA PHE A 78 5.39 -9.67 -12.49
C PHE A 78 5.56 -9.04 -13.87
N THR A 79 6.75 -8.78 -14.42
CA THR A 79 6.91 -8.12 -15.73
C THR A 79 7.29 -9.03 -16.90
N GLY A 80 7.94 -10.14 -16.62
CA GLY A 80 8.39 -11.13 -17.57
C GLY A 80 7.27 -12.01 -18.13
N PRO A 81 7.62 -12.93 -19.05
CA PRO A 81 6.65 -13.77 -19.75
C PRO A 81 5.97 -14.80 -18.86
N ASN A 82 6.57 -15.14 -17.71
CA ASN A 82 6.03 -16.05 -16.71
C ASN A 82 6.64 -15.74 -15.34
N ARG A 83 6.01 -16.21 -14.25
CA ARG A 83 6.39 -15.96 -12.85
C ARG A 83 7.81 -16.40 -12.44
N GLY A 84 8.51 -17.12 -13.31
CA GLY A 84 9.89 -17.59 -13.08
C GLY A 84 10.93 -16.83 -13.88
N ALA A 85 10.53 -15.80 -14.64
CA ALA A 85 11.45 -14.93 -15.37
C ALA A 85 12.12 -13.89 -14.45
N GLU A 86 11.45 -13.59 -13.33
CA GLU A 86 11.93 -12.84 -12.17
C GLU A 86 12.41 -13.82 -11.09
N TRP A 87 13.09 -13.33 -10.06
CA TRP A 87 13.35 -14.13 -8.87
C TRP A 87 12.04 -14.44 -8.12
N PRO A 88 11.65 -15.71 -7.91
CA PRO A 88 10.35 -16.04 -7.29
C PRO A 88 10.18 -15.48 -5.87
N GLY A 89 11.27 -15.38 -5.11
CA GLY A 89 11.25 -14.80 -3.76
C GLY A 89 10.87 -13.31 -3.74
N SER A 90 11.07 -12.60 -4.85
CA SER A 90 10.78 -11.17 -4.95
C SER A 90 9.29 -10.85 -4.89
N ARG A 91 8.39 -11.82 -5.11
CA ARG A 91 6.95 -11.64 -4.88
C ARG A 91 6.67 -11.16 -3.45
N ILE A 92 7.15 -11.89 -2.45
CA ILE A 92 6.92 -11.56 -1.03
C ILE A 92 7.69 -10.30 -0.63
N ILE A 93 8.93 -10.15 -1.10
CA ILE A 93 9.73 -8.95 -0.84
C ILE A 93 9.03 -7.69 -1.37
N SER A 94 8.43 -7.75 -2.57
CA SER A 94 7.67 -6.62 -3.12
C SER A 94 6.45 -6.28 -2.24
N ALA A 95 5.77 -7.28 -1.70
CA ALA A 95 4.61 -7.07 -0.81
C ALA A 95 5.03 -6.47 0.54
N GLU A 96 6.12 -6.95 1.15
CA GLU A 96 6.65 -6.38 2.39
C GLU A 96 7.18 -4.96 2.20
N LYS A 97 7.80 -4.65 1.06
CA LYS A 97 8.20 -3.27 0.71
C LYS A 97 7.00 -2.34 0.57
N ALA A 98 5.93 -2.81 -0.07
CA ALA A 98 4.68 -2.06 -0.21
C ALA A 98 4.07 -1.78 1.18
N ASN A 99 3.98 -2.81 2.02
CA ASN A 99 3.50 -2.69 3.40
C ASN A 99 4.36 -1.75 4.23
N THR A 100 5.69 -1.86 4.13
CA THR A 100 6.62 -1.00 4.88
C THR A 100 6.36 0.46 4.55
N ALA A 101 6.38 0.82 3.26
CA ALA A 101 6.24 2.21 2.86
C ALA A 101 4.87 2.78 3.25
N ASN A 102 3.81 1.97 3.17
CA ASN A 102 2.49 2.33 3.69
C ASN A 102 2.52 2.54 5.21
N ALA A 103 3.08 1.59 5.98
CA ALA A 103 3.03 1.57 7.43
C ALA A 103 3.83 2.71 8.10
N VAL A 104 4.94 3.14 7.48
CA VAL A 104 5.82 4.18 8.05
C VAL A 104 5.61 5.58 7.47
N SER A 105 4.57 5.78 6.66
CA SER A 105 4.24 7.07 6.06
C SER A 105 2.90 7.63 6.56
N GLY A 106 2.78 8.96 6.52
CA GLY A 106 1.54 9.70 6.74
C GLY A 106 1.38 10.85 5.73
N ASP A 107 0.25 11.54 5.75
CA ASP A 107 -0.11 12.57 4.75
C ASP A 107 0.98 13.63 4.51
N ASN A 108 1.69 14.03 5.57
CA ASN A 108 2.73 15.07 5.51
C ASN A 108 4.15 14.53 5.75
N PHE A 109 4.34 13.21 5.72
CA PHE A 109 5.64 12.59 6.00
C PHE A 109 5.78 11.26 5.26
N ALA A 110 6.52 11.29 4.15
CA ALA A 110 6.73 10.13 3.29
C ALA A 110 8.07 9.45 3.62
N LEU A 111 8.02 8.15 3.91
CA LEU A 111 9.19 7.30 4.01
C LEU A 111 9.11 6.17 2.99
N SER A 112 10.18 6.02 2.22
CA SER A 112 10.40 4.78 1.47
C SER A 112 10.97 3.69 2.37
N SER A 113 10.84 2.44 1.97
CA SER A 113 11.53 1.32 2.63
C SER A 113 13.05 1.54 2.72
N GLY A 114 13.63 2.22 1.72
CA GLY A 114 15.05 2.56 1.68
C GLY A 114 15.47 3.63 2.69
N ASN A 115 14.58 4.56 3.07
CA ASN A 115 14.89 5.58 4.07
C ASN A 115 15.13 4.98 5.46
N LEU A 116 14.56 3.80 5.74
CA LEU A 116 14.70 3.13 7.03
C LEU A 116 16.09 2.53 7.24
N TYR A 117 16.86 2.30 6.18
CA TYR A 117 18.11 1.53 6.23
C TYR A 117 19.04 2.01 7.35
N SER A 118 19.36 3.31 7.38
CA SER A 118 20.32 3.86 8.35
C SER A 118 19.81 3.80 9.79
N GLY A 119 18.51 4.03 10.01
CA GLY A 119 17.92 3.95 11.34
C GLY A 119 17.84 2.50 11.85
N ALA A 120 17.75 1.53 10.94
CA ALA A 120 17.60 0.11 11.26
C ALA A 120 18.93 -0.63 11.52
N GLN A 121 20.08 0.01 11.30
CA GLN A 121 21.39 -0.60 11.58
C GLN A 121 21.69 -0.69 13.08
N PRO A 122 22.60 -1.59 13.53
CA PRO A 122 23.07 -1.63 14.92
C PRO A 122 23.47 -0.23 15.44
N GLY A 123 22.89 0.17 16.57
CA GLY A 123 23.09 1.50 17.16
C GLY A 123 22.17 2.60 16.62
N GLY A 124 21.35 2.32 15.61
CA GLY A 124 20.32 3.22 15.11
C GLY A 124 19.03 3.19 15.93
N SER A 125 18.21 4.24 15.81
CA SER A 125 16.97 4.40 16.59
C SER A 125 15.85 3.42 16.22
N LEU A 126 15.93 2.81 15.04
CA LEU A 126 15.00 1.78 14.54
C LEU A 126 15.65 0.40 14.50
N TYR A 127 16.74 0.19 15.23
CA TYR A 127 17.39 -1.12 15.29
C TYR A 127 16.36 -2.20 15.71
N SER A 128 16.41 -3.35 15.04
CA SER A 128 15.45 -4.46 15.21
C SER A 128 14.01 -4.20 14.72
N ILE A 129 13.77 -3.17 13.90
CA ILE A 129 12.43 -2.94 13.29
C ILE A 129 12.06 -3.97 12.21
N VAL A 130 13.05 -4.64 11.61
CA VAL A 130 12.83 -5.63 10.54
C VAL A 130 12.03 -6.81 11.09
N THR A 131 10.92 -7.12 10.45
CA THR A 131 10.03 -8.23 10.79
C THR A 131 9.61 -8.96 9.52
N GLY A 132 9.31 -10.25 9.62
CA GLY A 132 8.79 -11.02 8.50
C GLY A 132 7.30 -10.77 8.23
N PRO A 133 6.78 -11.20 7.07
CA PRO A 133 5.37 -11.10 6.75
C PRO A 133 4.55 -12.08 7.59
N ASP A 134 3.22 -11.97 7.55
CA ASP A 134 2.32 -13.01 8.03
C ASP A 134 2.62 -14.33 7.29
N PRO A 135 3.13 -15.38 7.97
CA PRO A 135 3.48 -16.63 7.31
C PRO A 135 2.26 -17.32 6.68
N ALA A 136 1.08 -17.20 7.27
CA ALA A 136 -0.13 -17.83 6.75
C ALA A 136 -0.51 -17.21 5.39
N THR A 137 -0.36 -15.91 5.25
CA THR A 137 -0.60 -15.18 4.00
C THR A 137 0.53 -15.42 2.99
N ALA A 138 1.80 -15.31 3.41
CA ALA A 138 2.96 -15.43 2.52
C ALA A 138 3.04 -16.78 1.78
N PHE A 139 2.64 -17.87 2.44
CA PHE A 139 2.69 -19.23 1.87
C PHE A 139 1.33 -19.76 1.40
N ALA A 140 0.29 -18.92 1.34
CA ALA A 140 -1.04 -19.36 0.95
C ALA A 140 -1.15 -19.68 -0.55
N GLY A 141 -2.00 -20.67 -0.84
CA GLY A 141 -2.59 -20.89 -2.16
C GLY A 141 -1.70 -21.57 -3.19
N ASP A 142 -2.22 -21.69 -4.41
CA ASP A 142 -1.56 -22.36 -5.53
C ASP A 142 -0.51 -21.43 -6.18
N PRO A 143 0.77 -21.85 -6.26
CA PRO A 143 1.82 -21.09 -6.94
C PRO A 143 1.53 -20.75 -8.41
N GLN A 144 0.63 -21.46 -9.09
CA GLN A 144 0.23 -21.13 -10.46
C GLN A 144 -0.57 -19.82 -10.54
N LYS A 145 -1.19 -19.40 -9.44
CA LYS A 145 -1.94 -18.13 -9.34
C LYS A 145 -1.06 -16.93 -8.99
N PHE A 146 0.22 -17.14 -8.68
CA PHE A 146 1.09 -16.05 -8.25
C PHE A 146 1.26 -15.01 -9.38
N GLY A 147 0.93 -13.75 -9.08
CA GLY A 147 0.93 -12.62 -10.00
C GLY A 147 -0.27 -12.55 -10.95
N GLN A 148 -1.28 -13.42 -10.78
CA GLN A 148 -2.55 -13.36 -11.50
C GLN A 148 -3.56 -12.45 -10.76
N PRO A 149 -4.68 -12.05 -11.40
CA PRO A 149 -5.70 -11.25 -10.72
C PRO A 149 -6.27 -11.89 -9.44
N ASP A 150 -6.24 -13.22 -9.34
CA ASP A 150 -6.64 -14.00 -8.17
C ASP A 150 -5.44 -14.52 -7.36
N ASP A 151 -4.34 -13.75 -7.33
CA ASP A 151 -3.16 -14.05 -6.53
C ASP A 151 -3.56 -14.28 -5.05
N PRO A 152 -3.07 -15.36 -4.39
CA PRO A 152 -3.47 -15.71 -3.02
C PRO A 152 -3.18 -14.68 -1.92
N LEU A 153 -2.38 -13.64 -2.19
CA LEU A 153 -2.18 -12.50 -1.29
C LEU A 153 -3.34 -11.51 -1.36
N VAL A 154 -4.01 -11.37 -2.50
CA VAL A 154 -5.06 -10.37 -2.71
C VAL A 154 -6.17 -10.55 -1.69
N GLY A 155 -6.57 -9.45 -1.05
CA GLY A 155 -7.57 -9.42 0.03
C GLY A 155 -7.00 -9.77 1.42
N LYS A 156 -5.69 -10.00 1.56
CA LYS A 156 -5.07 -10.35 2.85
C LYS A 156 -4.03 -9.32 3.31
N PRO A 157 -3.87 -9.13 4.63
CA PRO A 157 -2.77 -8.35 5.17
C PRO A 157 -1.45 -9.13 5.01
N ILE A 158 -0.44 -8.51 4.40
CA ILE A 158 0.89 -9.14 4.29
C ILE A 158 1.76 -8.89 5.53
N GLY A 159 1.67 -7.70 6.14
CA GLY A 159 2.56 -7.31 7.24
C GLY A 159 4.04 -7.24 6.83
N GLY A 160 4.93 -7.38 7.82
CA GLY A 160 6.38 -7.34 7.64
C GLY A 160 6.96 -5.93 7.44
N VAL A 161 8.26 -5.82 7.70
CA VAL A 161 9.04 -4.58 7.53
C VAL A 161 10.37 -4.90 6.87
N ILE A 162 10.59 -4.30 5.69
CA ILE A 162 11.83 -4.37 4.91
C ILE A 162 12.50 -2.99 4.85
N VAL A 163 13.81 -2.93 5.11
CA VAL A 163 14.55 -1.67 5.29
C VAL A 163 15.51 -1.36 4.13
N PHE A 164 15.24 -1.88 2.94
CA PHE A 164 15.99 -1.56 1.71
C PHE A 164 15.06 -1.11 0.58
N GLY A 165 15.61 -0.39 -0.39
CA GLY A 165 14.87 0.33 -1.43
C GLY A 165 13.91 -0.52 -2.26
N GLY A 166 12.84 0.10 -2.75
CA GLY A 166 11.82 -0.51 -3.61
C GLY A 166 10.37 -0.31 -3.12
N GLY A 167 10.16 0.16 -1.89
CA GLY A 167 8.84 0.51 -1.35
C GLY A 167 8.60 2.02 -1.33
N LEU A 168 7.45 2.47 -1.82
CA LEU A 168 6.99 3.87 -1.83
C LEU A 168 5.53 3.98 -1.40
N ALA A 169 5.21 4.93 -0.53
CA ALA A 169 3.82 5.27 -0.23
C ALA A 169 3.12 5.88 -1.44
N LEU A 170 1.82 5.61 -1.58
CA LEU A 170 0.94 6.12 -2.64
C LEU A 170 0.04 7.21 -2.07
N TYR A 171 -0.10 8.31 -2.81
CA TYR A 171 -0.90 9.45 -2.39
C TYR A 171 -1.93 9.78 -3.47
N ASP A 172 -3.12 10.20 -3.06
CA ASP A 172 -4.09 10.73 -4.00
C ASP A 172 -3.74 12.16 -4.44
N LYS A 173 -4.54 12.72 -5.35
CA LYS A 173 -4.35 14.09 -5.86
C LYS A 173 -4.46 15.18 -4.80
N LYS A 174 -4.99 14.88 -3.61
CA LYS A 174 -5.08 15.80 -2.47
C LYS A 174 -3.90 15.65 -1.52
N GLY A 175 -2.97 14.74 -1.80
CA GLY A 175 -1.83 14.45 -0.93
C GLY A 175 -2.19 13.54 0.25
N GLN A 176 -3.33 12.85 0.21
CA GLN A 176 -3.70 11.91 1.27
C GLN A 176 -3.08 10.55 0.99
N ILE A 177 -2.50 9.90 2.00
CA ILE A 177 -1.96 8.55 1.82
C ILE A 177 -3.10 7.55 1.58
N VAL A 178 -2.98 6.76 0.52
CA VAL A 178 -3.99 5.76 0.11
C VAL A 178 -3.49 4.32 0.14
N GLY A 179 -2.17 4.13 0.28
CA GLY A 179 -1.57 2.80 0.31
C GLY A 179 -0.06 2.82 0.06
N GLY A 180 0.46 1.72 -0.46
CA GLY A 180 1.88 1.56 -0.78
C GLY A 180 2.11 0.71 -2.02
N LEU A 181 3.18 1.01 -2.74
CA LEU A 181 3.74 0.24 -3.84
C LEU A 181 5.07 -0.34 -3.41
N GLY A 182 5.31 -1.60 -3.71
CA GLY A 182 6.61 -2.24 -3.55
C GLY A 182 7.03 -2.96 -4.82
N VAL A 183 8.31 -2.84 -5.15
CA VAL A 183 8.94 -3.47 -6.32
C VAL A 183 10.16 -4.27 -5.88
N SER A 184 10.36 -5.44 -6.47
CA SER A 184 11.55 -6.25 -6.25
C SER A 184 11.86 -7.18 -7.41
N GLY A 185 13.13 -7.33 -7.74
CA GLY A 185 13.63 -8.34 -8.69
C GLY A 185 15.02 -8.01 -9.23
N ASP A 186 15.54 -6.83 -8.91
CA ASP A 186 16.86 -6.35 -9.26
C ASP A 186 17.63 -5.95 -7.98
N THR A 187 18.67 -5.14 -8.12
CA THR A 187 19.34 -4.44 -7.03
C THR A 187 18.37 -3.48 -6.34
N SER A 188 18.54 -3.29 -5.03
CA SER A 188 17.64 -2.42 -4.24
C SER A 188 17.55 -0.98 -4.74
N CYS A 189 18.62 -0.46 -5.36
CA CYS A 189 18.60 0.85 -6.02
C CYS A 189 17.73 0.83 -7.29
N ALA A 190 17.87 -0.19 -8.14
CA ALA A 190 17.06 -0.34 -9.34
C ALA A 190 15.58 -0.58 -8.99
N ASP A 191 15.30 -1.45 -8.02
CA ASP A 191 13.94 -1.66 -7.47
C ASP A 191 13.30 -0.32 -7.07
N HIS A 192 14.06 0.56 -6.40
CA HIS A 192 13.57 1.87 -5.97
C HIS A 192 13.31 2.82 -7.14
N VAL A 193 14.19 2.85 -8.14
CA VAL A 193 14.01 3.66 -9.35
C VAL A 193 12.79 3.19 -10.15
N VAL A 194 12.61 1.87 -10.30
CA VAL A 194 11.46 1.31 -11.00
C VAL A 194 10.16 1.57 -10.22
N ALA A 195 10.17 1.42 -8.89
CA ALA A 195 9.03 1.82 -8.06
C ALA A 195 8.66 3.29 -8.27
N TRP A 196 9.64 4.20 -8.30
CA TRP A 196 9.41 5.62 -8.53
C TRP A 196 8.79 5.89 -9.91
N LYS A 197 9.34 5.30 -10.98
CA LYS A 197 8.81 5.44 -12.35
C LYS A 197 7.41 4.86 -12.50
N THR A 198 7.16 3.72 -11.88
CA THR A 198 5.85 3.06 -11.86
C THR A 198 4.83 3.95 -11.17
N ARG A 199 5.12 4.41 -9.94
CA ARG A 199 4.28 5.34 -9.19
C ARG A 199 4.01 6.64 -9.96
N HIS A 200 5.04 7.22 -10.57
CA HIS A 200 4.91 8.43 -11.39
C HIS A 200 3.97 8.23 -12.59
N THR A 201 4.10 7.09 -13.29
CA THR A 201 3.23 6.73 -14.43
C THR A 201 1.77 6.58 -14.02
N LEU A 202 1.52 6.10 -12.79
CA LEU A 202 0.19 5.95 -12.22
C LEU A 202 -0.42 7.27 -11.71
N GLY A 203 0.37 8.35 -11.63
CA GLY A 203 -0.07 9.65 -11.13
C GLY A 203 -0.37 9.67 -9.62
N LEU A 204 0.42 8.92 -8.84
CA LEU A 204 0.30 8.73 -7.39
C LEU A 204 1.55 9.18 -6.62
#